data_AF-A0A2G6IFV7-F1
#
_entry.id   AF-A0A2G6IFV7-F1
#
_cell.length_a   1.000
_cell.length_b   1.000
_cell.length_c   1.000
_cell.angle_alpha   90.00
_cell.angle_beta   90.00
_cell.angle_gamma   90.00
#
_symmetry.space_group_name_H-M   'P 1'
#
loop_
_entity.id
_entity.type
_entity.pdbx_description
1 polymer ?
#
loop_
_entity_poly.entity_id
_entity_poly.type
_entity_poly.pdbx_seq_one_letter_code
_entity_poly.pdbx_strand_id
1 'polypeptide(L)'
;MAGSVNKVILIGNLGRDPEVRTFQNGGKVVNLRIATSETWKDRNTGERRERTEWHSVAIFSEPLGRVAEQYLRKGSKVYIEGQLETRKWQDQQGNDRYSTEVVLRPFRSELTMLDGRGEGGGSGGGFGGGSGGGYGGGQDDRGGYDDRGGYGGGSSAPASNSGLDDDIPF
;
A
#
# COMPACT_ATOMS: atom_id res chain seq x y z
N MET A 1 -5.28 -11.90 -37.24
CA MET A 1 -6.29 -11.02 -36.61
C MET A 1 -5.64 -10.28 -35.44
N ALA A 2 -6.05 -9.03 -35.23
CA ALA A 2 -5.27 -7.91 -34.73
C ALA A 2 -4.79 -7.99 -33.27
N GLY A 3 -3.56 -7.50 -33.04
CA GLY A 3 -2.97 -7.30 -31.72
C GLY A 3 -3.39 -5.95 -31.14
N SER A 4 -4.50 -5.91 -30.42
CA SER A 4 -4.77 -4.83 -29.48
C SER A 4 -4.31 -5.23 -28.08
N VAL A 5 -3.98 -4.25 -27.24
CA VAL A 5 -3.60 -4.46 -25.85
C VAL A 5 -4.62 -3.78 -24.96
N ASN A 6 -5.22 -4.57 -24.07
CA ASN A 6 -6.02 -4.08 -22.95
C ASN A 6 -5.36 -4.61 -21.68
N LYS A 7 -4.69 -3.72 -20.96
CA LYS A 7 -3.99 -4.03 -19.71
C LYS A 7 -4.19 -2.89 -18.73
N VAL A 8 -4.55 -3.24 -17.51
CA VAL A 8 -4.64 -2.32 -16.37
C VAL A 8 -3.67 -2.80 -15.32
N ILE A 9 -2.82 -1.91 -14.84
CA ILE A 9 -1.92 -2.15 -13.72
C ILE A 9 -2.29 -1.20 -12.61
N LEU A 10 -2.50 -1.72 -11.41
CA LEU A 10 -2.78 -0.93 -10.21
C LEU A 10 -1.86 -1.36 -9.08
N ILE A 11 -1.36 -0.38 -8.34
CA ILE A 11 -0.82 -0.57 -6.99
C ILE A 11 -1.64 0.29 -6.06
N GLY A 12 -2.28 -0.33 -5.08
CA GLY A 12 -3.18 0.39 -4.18
C GLY A 12 -3.54 -0.43 -2.95
N ASN A 13 -4.40 0.15 -2.14
CA ASN A 13 -4.84 -0.45 -0.88
C ASN A 13 -6.34 -0.82 -0.95
N LEU A 14 -6.71 -1.95 -0.35
CA LEU A 14 -8.12 -2.35 -0.24
C LEU A 14 -8.88 -1.39 0.68
N GLY A 15 -9.99 -0.82 0.20
CA GLY A 15 -10.86 0.03 1.02
C GLY A 15 -11.79 -0.72 1.97
N ARG A 16 -12.02 -2.01 1.67
CA ARG A 16 -12.85 -2.93 2.45
C ARG A 16 -12.38 -4.36 2.23
N ASP A 17 -12.84 -5.28 3.08
CA ASP A 17 -12.53 -6.70 2.95
C ASP A 17 -13.01 -7.26 1.60
N PRO A 18 -12.35 -8.30 1.05
CA PRO A 18 -12.78 -8.96 -0.18
C PRO A 18 -14.22 -9.48 -0.09
N GLU A 19 -15.04 -9.16 -1.09
CA GLU A 19 -16.42 -9.63 -1.17
C GLU A 19 -16.52 -10.86 -2.07
N VAL A 20 -16.96 -11.98 -1.50
CA VAL A 20 -17.11 -13.24 -2.22
C VAL A 20 -18.53 -13.41 -2.72
N ARG A 21 -18.70 -13.74 -4.00
CA ARG A 21 -19.99 -14.17 -4.56
C ARG A 21 -19.83 -15.51 -5.27
N THR A 22 -20.71 -16.45 -4.94
CA THR A 22 -20.77 -17.77 -5.57
C THR A 22 -21.94 -17.79 -6.56
N PHE A 23 -21.69 -18.31 -7.75
CA PHE A 23 -22.68 -18.48 -8.81
C PHE A 23 -23.35 -19.85 -8.70
N GLN A 24 -24.57 -19.96 -9.25
CA GLN A 24 -25.34 -21.22 -9.24
C GLN A 24 -24.65 -22.36 -9.99
N ASN A 25 -23.75 -22.05 -10.93
CA ASN A 25 -22.94 -23.02 -11.68
C ASN A 25 -21.69 -23.49 -10.91
N GLY A 26 -21.53 -23.12 -9.63
CA GLY A 26 -20.37 -23.47 -8.81
C GLY A 26 -19.15 -22.56 -9.01
N GLY A 27 -19.21 -21.61 -9.95
CA GLY A 27 -18.16 -20.60 -10.12
C GLY A 27 -18.14 -19.60 -8.96
N LYS A 28 -16.99 -18.97 -8.73
CA LYS A 28 -16.79 -17.95 -7.70
C LYS A 28 -16.21 -16.69 -8.31
N VAL A 29 -16.68 -15.53 -7.84
CA VAL A 29 -16.04 -14.23 -8.10
C VAL A 29 -15.67 -13.58 -6.78
N VAL A 30 -14.47 -13.01 -6.73
CA VAL A 30 -14.03 -12.18 -5.60
C VAL A 30 -13.96 -10.73 -6.05
N ASN A 31 -14.67 -9.85 -5.36
CA ASN A 31 -14.72 -8.43 -5.66
C ASN A 31 -13.87 -7.64 -4.67
N LEU A 32 -12.98 -6.81 -5.21
CA LEU A 32 -12.16 -5.89 -4.42
C LEU A 32 -12.52 -4.44 -4.75
N ARG A 33 -12.31 -3.57 -3.77
CA ARG A 33 -12.37 -2.12 -3.93
C ARG A 33 -11.01 -1.53 -3.59
N ILE A 34 -10.28 -1.02 -4.59
CA ILE A 34 -8.90 -0.56 -4.43
C ILE A 34 -8.84 0.96 -4.56
N ALA A 35 -8.20 1.62 -3.60
CA ALA A 35 -7.87 3.04 -3.66
C ALA A 35 -6.48 3.25 -4.26
N THR A 36 -6.36 4.22 -5.15
CA THR A 36 -5.06 4.84 -5.53
C THR A 36 -5.19 6.34 -5.29
N SER A 37 -4.13 7.00 -4.82
CA SER A 37 -4.13 8.44 -4.59
C SER A 37 -2.99 9.13 -5.31
N GLU A 38 -3.28 10.33 -5.81
CA GLU A 38 -2.31 11.24 -6.41
C GLU A 38 -2.31 12.54 -5.61
N THR A 39 -1.12 13.09 -5.37
CA THR A 39 -0.93 14.35 -4.67
C THR A 39 -0.14 15.32 -5.54
N TRP A 40 -0.67 16.52 -5.74
CA TRP A 40 -0.04 17.54 -6.58
C TRP A 40 -0.16 18.93 -5.94
N LYS A 41 0.64 19.87 -6.42
CA LYS A 41 0.54 21.28 -6.02
C LYS A 41 -0.32 22.01 -7.05
N ASP A 42 -1.39 22.66 -6.59
CA ASP A 42 -2.27 23.45 -7.46
C ASP A 42 -1.51 24.67 -7.98
N ARG A 43 -1.53 24.88 -9.31
CA ARG A 43 -0.72 25.90 -9.97
C ARG A 43 -1.19 27.33 -9.68
N ASN A 44 -2.47 27.52 -9.38
CA ASN A 44 -3.06 28.85 -9.19
C ASN A 44 -2.96 29.31 -7.72
N THR A 45 -3.15 28.38 -6.80
CA THR A 45 -3.20 28.66 -5.35
C THR A 45 -1.90 28.31 -4.64
N GLY A 46 -1.07 27.43 -5.21
CA GLY A 46 0.13 26.91 -4.56
C GLY A 46 -0.15 25.88 -3.46
N GLU A 47 -1.41 25.52 -3.22
CA GLU A 47 -1.80 24.57 -2.19
C GLU A 47 -1.54 23.11 -2.62
N ARG A 48 -1.25 22.25 -1.64
CA ARG A 48 -1.14 20.81 -1.87
C ARG A 48 -2.55 20.21 -1.93
N ARG A 49 -2.87 19.53 -3.04
CA ARG A 49 -4.14 18.83 -3.26
C ARG A 49 -3.92 17.32 -3.38
N GLU A 50 -4.91 16.56 -2.98
CA GLU A 50 -4.94 15.11 -3.06
C GLU A 50 -6.23 14.64 -3.74
N ARG A 51 -6.13 13.62 -4.60
CA ARG A 51 -7.27 12.95 -5.24
C ARG A 51 -7.11 11.46 -5.08
N THR A 52 -8.14 10.84 -4.53
CA THR A 52 -8.23 9.37 -4.44
C THR A 52 -9.19 8.86 -5.50
N GLU A 53 -8.71 7.94 -6.33
CA GLU A 53 -9.51 7.18 -7.28
C GLU A 53 -9.80 5.78 -6.73
N TRP A 54 -11.00 5.31 -7.02
CA TRP A 54 -11.47 4.05 -6.49
C TRP A 54 -11.84 3.07 -7.62
N HIS A 55 -11.18 1.93 -7.61
CA HIS A 55 -11.22 0.92 -8.67
C HIS A 55 -12.03 -0.28 -8.22
N SER A 56 -12.99 -0.69 -9.04
CA SER A 56 -13.73 -1.93 -8.84
C SER A 56 -13.00 -3.06 -9.56
N VAL A 57 -12.61 -4.09 -8.81
CA VAL A 57 -11.86 -5.24 -9.35
C VAL A 57 -12.68 -6.50 -9.18
N ALA A 58 -12.79 -7.32 -10.23
CA ALA A 58 -13.49 -8.59 -10.23
C ALA A 58 -12.53 -9.73 -10.61
N ILE A 59 -12.32 -10.65 -9.67
CA ILE A 59 -11.41 -11.78 -9.83
C ILE A 59 -12.23 -13.02 -10.19
N PHE A 60 -12.12 -13.46 -11.43
CA PHE A 60 -12.70 -14.72 -11.92
C PHE A 60 -11.66 -15.85 -11.98
N SER A 61 -10.37 -15.52 -11.91
CA SER A 61 -9.31 -16.51 -11.76
C SER A 61 -9.42 -17.20 -10.39
N GLU A 62 -9.80 -18.47 -10.39
CA GLU A 62 -9.98 -19.25 -9.17
C GLU A 62 -8.74 -19.24 -8.23
N PRO A 63 -7.49 -19.50 -8.69
CA PRO A 63 -6.34 -19.47 -7.79
C PRO A 63 -6.12 -18.08 -7.18
N LEU A 64 -6.29 -17.00 -7.96
CA LEU A 64 -6.14 -15.64 -7.45
C LEU A 64 -7.27 -15.28 -6.48
N GLY A 65 -8.49 -15.77 -6.73
CA GLY A 65 -9.63 -15.60 -5.84
C GLY A 65 -9.40 -16.26 -4.49
N ARG A 66 -8.85 -17.48 -4.47
CA ARG A 66 -8.47 -18.17 -3.22
C ARG A 66 -7.42 -17.38 -2.43
N VAL A 67 -6.39 -16.86 -3.10
CA VAL A 67 -5.37 -16.00 -2.46
C VAL A 67 -6.02 -14.75 -1.88
N ALA A 68 -6.86 -14.07 -2.66
CA ALA A 68 -7.54 -12.86 -2.23
C ALA A 68 -8.39 -13.09 -0.97
N GLU A 69 -9.21 -14.13 -0.97
CA GLU A 69 -10.05 -14.48 0.18
C GLU A 69 -9.24 -14.87 1.42
N GLN A 70 -8.21 -15.71 1.24
CA GLN A 70 -7.45 -16.23 2.37
C GLN A 70 -6.60 -15.16 3.06
N TYR A 71 -6.00 -14.24 2.29
CA TYR A 71 -4.94 -13.38 2.80
C TYR A 71 -5.26 -11.89 2.77
N LEU A 72 -6.12 -11.41 1.86
CA LEU A 72 -6.38 -9.98 1.76
C LEU A 72 -7.44 -9.53 2.75
N ARG A 73 -7.22 -8.38 3.37
CA ARG A 73 -8.16 -7.71 4.26
C ARG A 73 -8.24 -6.22 3.89
N LYS A 74 -9.18 -5.50 4.48
CA LYS A 74 -9.20 -4.03 4.40
C LYS A 74 -7.81 -3.49 4.77
N GLY A 75 -7.31 -2.56 3.96
CA GLY A 75 -6.00 -1.96 4.12
C GLY A 75 -4.87 -2.69 3.40
N SER A 76 -5.06 -3.95 2.98
CA SER A 76 -3.99 -4.70 2.29
C SER A 76 -3.50 -3.98 1.05
N LYS A 77 -2.18 -3.89 0.88
CA LYS A 77 -1.53 -3.33 -0.30
C LYS A 77 -1.32 -4.43 -1.34
N VAL A 78 -1.76 -4.16 -2.56
CA VAL A 78 -1.72 -5.13 -3.66
C VAL A 78 -1.23 -4.50 -4.96
N TYR A 79 -0.49 -5.29 -5.72
CA TYR A 79 -0.31 -5.12 -7.16
C TYR A 79 -1.37 -5.96 -7.88
N ILE A 80 -2.04 -5.37 -8.87
CA ILE A 80 -3.04 -6.01 -9.70
C ILE A 80 -2.70 -5.76 -11.16
N GLU A 81 -2.72 -6.82 -11.95
CA GLU A 81 -2.74 -6.76 -13.40
C GLU A 81 -4.00 -7.44 -13.95
N GLY A 82 -4.78 -6.71 -14.74
CA GLY A 82 -5.99 -7.21 -15.37
C GLY A 82 -6.33 -6.47 -16.65
N GLN A 83 -7.61 -6.47 -17.03
CA GLN A 83 -8.12 -5.80 -18.22
C GLN A 83 -9.40 -5.03 -17.89
N LEU A 84 -9.70 -3.94 -18.60
CA LEU A 84 -10.99 -3.26 -18.47
C LEU A 84 -12.08 -4.06 -19.16
N GLU A 85 -13.20 -4.27 -18.45
CA GLU A 85 -14.43 -4.75 -19.04
C GLU A 85 -15.60 -3.87 -18.61
N THR A 86 -16.40 -3.42 -19.59
CA THR A 86 -17.63 -2.67 -19.33
C THR A 86 -18.82 -3.59 -19.58
N ARG A 87 -19.64 -3.80 -18.55
CA ARG A 87 -20.90 -4.54 -18.68
C ARG A 87 -22.10 -3.60 -18.65
N LYS A 88 -23.08 -3.90 -19.49
CA LYS A 88 -24.40 -3.28 -19.51
C LYS A 88 -25.34 -4.08 -18.60
N TRP A 89 -26.13 -3.41 -17.79
CA TRP A 89 -27.16 -4.02 -16.94
C TRP A 89 -28.35 -3.06 -16.83
N GLN A 90 -29.55 -3.57 -16.53
CA GLN A 90 -30.73 -2.74 -16.34
C GLN A 90 -31.02 -2.56 -14.86
N ASP A 91 -31.35 -1.34 -14.46
CA ASP A 91 -31.83 -1.08 -13.11
C ASP A 91 -33.30 -1.51 -12.92
N GLN A 92 -33.83 -1.36 -11.71
CA GLN A 92 -35.20 -1.74 -11.38
C GLN A 92 -36.26 -0.95 -12.17
N GLN A 93 -35.88 0.18 -12.78
CA GLN A 93 -36.76 1.04 -13.58
C GLN A 93 -36.65 0.71 -15.07
N GLY A 94 -35.83 -0.27 -15.45
CA GLY A 94 -35.60 -0.68 -16.84
C GLY A 94 -34.59 0.17 -17.58
N ASN A 95 -33.90 1.11 -16.92
CA ASN A 95 -32.92 1.96 -17.58
C ASN A 95 -31.58 1.21 -17.75
N ASP A 96 -30.96 1.40 -18.91
CA ASP A 96 -29.65 0.87 -19.21
C ASP A 96 -28.55 1.57 -18.39
N ARG A 97 -27.76 0.79 -17.67
CA ARG A 97 -26.61 1.23 -16.86
C ARG A 97 -25.35 0.50 -17.31
N TYR A 98 -24.21 1.18 -17.16
CA TYR A 98 -22.90 0.63 -17.51
C TYR A 98 -22.01 0.60 -16.27
N SER A 99 -21.26 -0.48 -16.11
CA SER A 99 -20.25 -0.62 -15.05
C SER A 99 -18.95 -1.07 -15.69
N THR A 100 -17.90 -0.27 -15.52
CA THR A 100 -16.54 -0.62 -15.95
C THR A 100 -15.78 -1.17 -14.75
N GLU A 101 -15.21 -2.36 -14.90
CA GLU A 101 -14.50 -3.08 -13.85
C GLU A 101 -13.13 -3.53 -14.39
N VAL A 102 -12.14 -3.62 -13.50
CA VAL A 102 -10.87 -4.30 -13.81
C VAL A 102 -11.07 -5.79 -13.55
N VAL A 103 -10.93 -6.61 -14.57
CA VAL A 103 -11.24 -8.03 -14.51
C VAL A 103 -9.96 -8.85 -14.55
N LEU A 104 -9.81 -9.75 -13.57
CA LEU A 104 -8.75 -10.75 -13.55
C LEU A 104 -9.30 -12.08 -14.08
N ARG A 105 -8.99 -12.36 -15.35
CA ARG A 105 -9.36 -13.61 -16.04
C ARG A 105 -8.28 -14.69 -15.81
N PRO A 106 -8.64 -15.99 -15.90
CA PRO A 106 -7.64 -17.06 -15.90
C PRO A 106 -6.56 -16.84 -16.97
N PHE A 107 -5.30 -17.16 -16.62
CA PHE A 107 -4.13 -17.15 -17.51
C PHE A 107 -3.71 -15.80 -18.12
N ARG A 108 -4.33 -14.67 -17.74
CA ARG A 108 -4.04 -13.33 -18.29
C ARG A 108 -3.94 -12.24 -17.23
N SER A 109 -3.75 -12.61 -15.98
CA SER A 109 -3.89 -11.68 -14.87
C SER A 109 -2.99 -12.06 -13.71
N GLU A 110 -2.62 -11.06 -12.92
CA GLU A 110 -1.71 -11.19 -11.80
C GLU A 110 -2.27 -10.48 -10.57
N LEU A 111 -2.03 -11.07 -9.40
CA LEU A 111 -2.26 -10.45 -8.11
C LEU A 111 -1.05 -10.76 -7.24
N THR A 112 -0.41 -9.71 -6.75
CA THR A 112 0.73 -9.82 -5.84
C THR A 112 0.45 -9.02 -4.58
N MET A 113 0.53 -9.68 -3.43
CA MET A 113 0.43 -9.04 -2.12
C MET A 113 1.74 -8.29 -1.87
N LEU A 114 1.62 -7.02 -1.50
CA LEU A 114 2.77 -6.15 -1.23
C LEU A 114 2.94 -5.85 0.26
N ASP A 115 2.04 -6.38 1.09
CA ASP A 115 2.18 -6.31 2.54
C ASP A 115 3.38 -7.17 2.98
N GLY A 116 4.28 -6.59 3.76
CA GLY A 116 5.39 -7.33 4.36
C GLY A 116 4.87 -8.39 5.34
N ARG A 117 5.61 -9.49 5.48
CA ARG A 117 5.28 -10.64 6.35
C ARG A 117 5.35 -10.33 7.87
N GLY A 118 5.13 -9.08 8.31
CA GLY A 118 5.59 -8.61 9.62
C GLY A 118 4.69 -7.70 10.45
N GLU A 119 3.59 -7.14 9.93
CA GLU A 119 2.71 -6.24 10.73
C GLU A 119 1.41 -6.92 11.19
N GLY A 120 1.50 -8.22 11.50
CA GLY A 120 0.42 -9.05 12.03
C GLY A 120 0.83 -9.79 13.29
N GLY A 121 1.46 -9.08 14.24
CA GLY A 121 1.81 -9.60 15.57
C GLY A 121 1.61 -8.50 16.59
N GLY A 122 0.47 -8.54 17.28
CA GLY A 122 -0.05 -7.46 18.10
C GLY A 122 0.93 -6.85 19.10
N SER A 123 0.84 -5.53 19.19
CA SER A 123 1.16 -4.75 20.38
C SER A 123 0.38 -5.31 21.57
N GLY A 124 0.98 -6.28 22.26
CA GLY A 124 0.56 -6.79 23.56
C GLY A 124 1.15 -5.89 24.65
N GLY A 125 0.61 -4.68 24.78
CA GLY A 125 0.85 -3.82 25.95
C GLY A 125 0.26 -4.46 27.20
N GLY A 126 1.03 -5.33 27.85
CA GLY A 126 0.70 -5.91 29.14
C GLY A 126 1.28 -5.09 30.29
N PHE A 127 0.59 -4.02 30.69
CA PHE A 127 0.76 -3.43 32.02
C PHE A 127 0.14 -4.38 33.04
N GLY A 128 0.96 -5.28 33.61
CA GLY A 128 0.57 -6.15 34.72
C GLY A 128 1.35 -5.76 35.98
N GLY A 129 0.72 -5.00 36.87
CA GLY A 129 1.22 -4.77 38.22
C GLY A 129 1.08 -6.02 39.10
N GLY A 130 2.03 -6.23 40.03
CA GLY A 130 1.95 -7.32 41.00
C GLY A 130 3.23 -7.55 41.80
N SER A 131 3.42 -6.74 42.84
CA SER A 131 4.04 -7.02 44.16
C SER A 131 4.91 -8.29 44.37
N GLY A 132 6.12 -8.13 44.89
CA GLY A 132 6.81 -9.21 45.63
C GLY A 132 8.30 -9.02 45.93
N GLY A 133 8.62 -8.53 47.15
CA GLY A 133 9.86 -8.79 47.92
C GLY A 133 11.18 -8.14 47.43
N GLY A 134 12.00 -7.46 48.24
CA GLY A 134 12.09 -7.39 49.69
C GLY A 134 13.46 -7.83 50.21
N TYR A 135 14.58 -7.25 49.75
CA TYR A 135 15.94 -7.34 50.32
C TYR A 135 16.79 -6.26 49.60
N GLY A 136 17.55 -5.34 50.19
CA GLY A 136 18.11 -5.19 51.53
C GLY A 136 19.56 -4.67 51.36
N GLY A 137 19.87 -3.46 51.85
CA GLY A 137 21.24 -3.09 52.27
C GLY A 137 21.98 -1.98 51.50
N GLY A 138 22.45 -0.97 52.27
CA GLY A 138 23.64 -0.10 52.04
C GLY A 138 23.47 1.01 51.01
N GLN A 139 23.34 2.30 51.32
CA GLN A 139 24.11 3.25 52.15
C GLN A 139 25.50 3.66 51.61
N ASP A 140 25.59 4.97 51.32
CA ASP A 140 26.74 5.89 51.31
C ASP A 140 27.62 6.09 50.06
N ASP A 141 28.24 7.29 50.06
CA ASP A 141 29.25 7.93 49.18
C ASP A 141 28.70 8.82 48.04
N ARG A 142 28.61 10.16 48.16
CA ARG A 142 29.61 11.25 48.38
C ARG A 142 30.68 11.39 47.29
N GLY A 143 30.75 12.60 46.71
CA GLY A 143 31.87 13.14 45.92
C GLY A 143 31.54 13.23 44.42
N GLY A 144 31.70 14.32 43.69
CA GLY A 144 32.47 15.54 43.92
C GLY A 144 33.33 15.85 42.69
N TYR A 145 33.15 17.05 42.14
CA TYR A 145 34.09 17.85 41.34
C TYR A 145 34.25 17.69 39.81
N ASP A 146 34.37 18.88 39.26
CA ASP A 146 34.63 19.40 37.91
C ASP A 146 35.97 18.97 37.27
N ASP A 147 36.06 18.98 35.94
CA ASP A 147 37.13 19.60 35.12
C ASP A 147 36.81 19.38 33.61
N ARG A 148 36.58 20.37 32.73
CA ARG A 148 37.46 21.41 32.13
C ARG A 148 38.26 20.93 30.89
N GLY A 149 38.05 21.65 29.77
CA GLY A 149 38.95 21.76 28.59
C GLY A 149 38.89 20.59 27.59
N GLY A 150 38.95 20.76 26.26
CA GLY A 150 39.23 21.89 25.39
C GLY A 150 39.83 21.38 24.07
N TYR A 151 39.56 22.11 22.97
CA TYR A 151 40.35 22.28 21.72
C TYR A 151 40.73 21.08 20.81
N GLY A 152 40.39 21.21 19.51
CA GLY A 152 41.36 20.86 18.43
C GLY A 152 40.82 20.37 17.08
N GLY A 153 40.78 21.27 16.07
CA GLY A 153 41.02 21.01 14.63
C GLY A 153 39.89 20.39 13.80
N GLY A 154 39.36 20.95 12.70
CA GLY A 154 39.85 21.98 11.77
C GLY A 154 40.47 21.35 10.52
N SER A 155 39.71 21.25 9.41
CA SER A 155 40.22 21.17 8.03
C SER A 155 39.08 21.37 7.01
N SER A 156 39.04 22.57 6.44
CA SER A 156 38.24 22.95 5.27
C SER A 156 39.18 23.12 4.08
N ALA A 157 38.78 22.69 2.88
CA ALA A 157 39.34 23.14 1.61
C ALA A 157 38.34 22.89 0.44
N PRO A 158 38.39 23.65 -0.67
CA PRO A 158 37.20 24.25 -1.29
C PRO A 158 36.89 23.81 -2.74
N ALA A 159 35.91 24.51 -3.33
CA ALA A 159 35.10 24.28 -4.53
C ALA A 159 35.77 24.42 -5.92
N SER A 160 35.09 23.88 -6.95
CA SER A 160 34.93 24.54 -8.26
C SER A 160 33.73 24.00 -9.05
N ASN A 161 32.87 24.92 -9.49
CA ASN A 161 31.76 24.74 -10.42
C ASN A 161 32.26 24.90 -11.86
N SER A 162 31.89 24.03 -12.82
CA SER A 162 31.53 24.37 -14.22
C SER A 162 31.53 23.16 -15.17
N GLY A 163 30.43 23.02 -15.92
CA GLY A 163 30.42 22.48 -17.29
C GLY A 163 30.05 21.01 -17.45
N LEU A 164 29.36 20.73 -18.56
CA LEU A 164 29.03 19.42 -19.14
C LEU A 164 27.63 18.86 -18.82
N ASP A 165 26.64 19.70 -19.09
CA ASP A 165 25.46 19.30 -19.89
C ASP A 165 25.93 19.09 -21.36
N ASP A 166 25.22 18.30 -22.16
CA ASP A 166 25.51 17.85 -23.54
C ASP A 166 26.32 16.54 -23.71
N ASP A 167 25.62 15.39 -23.69
CA ASP A 167 25.66 14.39 -24.78
C ASP A 167 24.86 13.13 -24.39
N ILE A 168 23.56 13.09 -24.73
CA ILE A 168 22.76 11.85 -24.77
C ILE A 168 22.38 11.60 -26.24
N PRO A 169 23.03 10.65 -26.94
CA PRO A 169 22.66 10.32 -28.31
C PRO A 169 21.38 9.47 -28.38
N PHE A 170 20.56 9.76 -29.39
CA PHE A 170 19.40 8.95 -29.81
C PHE A 170 19.81 7.72 -30.61
#